data_AF-A0A972MC05-F1
#
_entry.id   AF-A0A972MC05-F1
#
_cell.length_a   1.000
_cell.length_b   1.000
_cell.length_c   1.000
_cell.angle_alpha   90.00
_cell.angle_beta   90.00
_cell.angle_gamma   90.00
#
_symmetry.space_group_name_H-M   'P 1'
#
loop_
_entity.id
_entity.type
_entity.pdbx_description
1 polymer ?
#
loop_
_entity_poly.entity_id
_entity_poly.type
_entity_poly.pdbx_seq_one_letter_code
_entity_poly.pdbx_strand_id
1 'polypeptide(L)'
;MNKFLEQEEYNYKNTSLAKNDIVAKIIIQLKRLKKLNKAYSKNVDKNGIDFVNSVLEMLGVKCEVDDIDINRIPKKGPFILISNSPLGGIEGLLLLKLI
;
A
#
# COMPACT_ATOMS: atom_id res chain seq x y z
N MET A 1 4.13 0.19 -14.27
CA MET A 1 5.28 -0.13 -13.40
C MET A 1 5.87 1.19 -12.91
N ASN A 2 5.98 1.45 -11.60
CA ASN A 2 6.36 2.75 -11.05
C ASN A 2 7.85 3.09 -11.30
N LYS A 3 8.13 4.24 -11.93
CA LYS A 3 9.47 4.79 -12.20
C LYS A 3 10.41 4.86 -10.97
N PHE A 4 9.84 4.92 -9.76
CA PHE A 4 10.60 4.92 -8.51
C PHE A 4 11.32 3.59 -8.22
N LEU A 5 10.70 2.45 -8.58
CA LEU A 5 11.34 1.14 -8.40
C LEU A 5 12.47 0.93 -9.41
N GLU A 6 12.28 1.40 -10.65
CA GLU A 6 13.32 1.39 -11.69
C GLU A 6 14.52 2.26 -11.30
N GLN A 7 14.32 3.40 -10.64
CA GLN A 7 15.42 4.26 -10.20
C GLN A 7 16.22 3.67 -9.03
N GLU A 8 15.58 3.05 -8.04
CA GLU A 8 16.33 2.35 -6.98
C GLU A 8 17.10 1.14 -7.53
N GLU A 9 16.53 0.42 -8.49
CA GLU A 9 17.16 -0.73 -9.15
C GLU A 9 18.32 -0.29 -10.09
N TYR A 10 18.18 0.85 -10.76
CA TYR A 10 19.23 1.47 -11.58
C TYR A 10 20.41 1.96 -10.72
N ASN A 11 20.12 2.67 -9.63
CA ASN A 11 21.13 3.15 -8.69
C ASN A 11 21.87 1.99 -8.00
N TYR A 12 21.18 0.86 -7.76
CA TYR A 12 21.79 -0.35 -7.24
C TYR A 12 22.84 -0.94 -8.20
N LYS A 13 22.48 -1.12 -9.48
CA LYS A 13 23.38 -1.71 -10.51
C LYS A 13 24.67 -0.92 -10.73
N ASN A 14 24.68 0.38 -10.40
CA ASN A 14 25.81 1.28 -10.62
C ASN A 14 26.67 1.54 -9.36
N THR A 15 26.42 0.85 -8.24
CA THR A 15 27.25 0.96 -7.03
C THR A 15 28.32 -0.12 -6.95
N SER A 16 29.48 0.18 -6.32
CA SER A 16 30.54 -0.80 -6.03
C SER A 16 30.05 -2.05 -5.27
N LEU A 17 28.89 -1.97 -4.60
CA LEU A 17 28.24 -3.08 -3.90
C LEU A 17 27.59 -4.11 -4.84
N ALA A 18 27.26 -3.75 -6.09
CA ALA A 18 26.67 -4.64 -7.08
C ALA A 18 27.58 -5.82 -7.46
N LYS A 19 28.88 -5.76 -7.14
CA LYS A 19 29.82 -6.87 -7.34
C LYS A 19 29.52 -8.09 -6.46
N ASN A 20 28.84 -7.90 -5.32
CA ASN A 20 28.43 -8.98 -4.41
C ASN A 20 26.91 -8.95 -4.19
N ASP A 21 26.18 -9.58 -5.12
CA ASP A 21 24.72 -9.65 -5.20
C ASP A 21 24.03 -9.99 -3.86
N ILE A 22 24.65 -10.85 -3.04
CA ILE A 22 24.07 -11.31 -1.76
C ILE A 22 24.01 -10.17 -0.73
N VAL A 23 25.12 -9.46 -0.54
CA VAL A 23 25.21 -8.35 0.43
C VAL A 23 24.21 -7.26 0.06
N ALA A 24 24.12 -6.99 -1.23
CA ALA A 24 23.32 -5.91 -1.75
C ALA A 24 21.80 -6.29 -1.70
N LYS A 25 21.43 -7.56 -1.90
CA LYS A 25 20.06 -8.06 -1.62
C LYS A 25 19.68 -7.91 -0.14
N ILE A 26 20.58 -8.25 0.78
CA ILE A 26 20.34 -8.12 2.23
C ILE A 26 20.07 -6.65 2.60
N ILE A 27 20.86 -5.72 2.07
CA ILE A 27 20.68 -4.28 2.34
C ILE A 27 19.32 -3.78 1.83
N ILE A 28 18.88 -4.19 0.64
CA ILE A 28 17.55 -3.84 0.11
C ILE A 28 16.45 -4.36 1.03
N GLN A 29 16.55 -5.62 1.47
CA GLN A 29 15.56 -6.18 2.40
C GLN A 29 15.53 -5.43 3.73
N LEU A 30 16.69 -5.11 4.31
CA LEU A 30 16.77 -4.33 5.55
C LEU A 30 16.17 -2.93 5.40
N LYS A 31 16.40 -2.25 4.28
CA LYS A 31 15.78 -0.94 3.99
C LYS A 31 14.25 -1.06 3.92
N ARG A 32 13.73 -2.11 3.29
CA ARG A 32 12.28 -2.39 3.22
C ARG A 32 11.68 -2.62 4.60
N LEU A 33 12.33 -3.40 5.46
CA LEU A 33 11.89 -3.63 6.84
C LEU A 33 11.92 -2.34 7.67
N LYS A 34 12.95 -1.49 7.52
CA LYS A 34 12.99 -0.17 8.18
C LYS A 34 11.83 0.72 7.74
N LYS A 35 11.51 0.74 6.43
CA LYS A 35 10.37 1.50 5.90
C LYS A 35 9.04 0.98 6.46
N LEU A 36 8.88 -0.35 6.54
CA LEU A 36 7.70 -0.99 7.11
C LEU A 36 7.54 -0.69 8.61
N ASN A 37 8.62 -0.79 9.39
CA ASN A 37 8.58 -0.46 10.81
C ASN A 37 8.24 1.01 11.04
N LYS A 38 8.80 1.93 10.25
CA LYS A 38 8.43 3.36 10.31
C LYS A 38 6.96 3.59 9.99
N ALA A 39 6.41 2.86 9.02
CA ALA A 39 5.00 2.87 8.71
C ALA A 39 4.15 2.37 9.88
N TYR A 40 4.54 1.24 10.47
CA TYR A 40 3.86 0.65 11.63
C TYR A 40 3.86 1.58 12.83
N SER A 41 5.03 2.12 13.23
CA SER A 41 5.14 3.04 14.37
C SER A 41 4.32 4.33 14.22
N LYS A 42 4.06 4.79 12.99
CA LYS A 42 3.19 5.96 12.74
C LYS A 42 1.70 5.66 12.88
N ASN A 43 1.33 4.39 12.87
CA ASN A 43 -0.06 3.92 12.83
C ASN A 43 -0.45 3.09 14.05
N VAL A 44 0.48 2.85 14.98
CA VAL A 44 0.28 1.94 16.13
C VAL A 44 -0.86 2.38 17.05
N ASP A 45 -1.07 3.70 17.18
CA ASP A 45 -2.12 4.26 18.04
C ASP A 45 -3.46 4.43 17.30
N LYS A 46 -3.52 4.12 16.00
CA LYS A 46 -4.73 4.28 15.17
C LYS A 46 -5.47 2.96 15.06
N ASN A 47 -6.79 3.02 15.07
CA ASN A 47 -7.65 1.84 15.03
C ASN A 47 -8.74 2.00 13.95
N GLY A 48 -9.28 0.87 13.47
CA GLY A 48 -10.38 0.87 12.51
C GLY A 48 -10.13 1.74 11.28
N ILE A 49 -11.09 2.59 10.92
CA ILE A 49 -11.04 3.47 9.73
C ILE A 49 -9.89 4.48 9.79
N ASP A 50 -9.51 4.97 10.98
CA ASP A 50 -8.40 5.92 11.10
C ASP A 50 -7.05 5.30 10.74
N PHE A 51 -6.87 4.02 11.09
CA PHE A 51 -5.72 3.24 10.64
C PHE A 51 -5.72 3.09 9.12
N VAL A 52 -6.87 2.69 8.54
CA VAL A 52 -7.04 2.51 7.10
C VAL A 52 -6.70 3.81 6.33
N ASN A 53 -7.28 4.93 6.75
CA ASN A 53 -7.04 6.24 6.12
C ASN A 53 -5.55 6.62 6.15
N SER A 54 -4.90 6.44 7.29
CA SER A 54 -3.50 6.80 7.47
C SER A 54 -2.55 5.92 6.66
N VAL A 55 -2.86 4.62 6.52
CA VAL A 55 -2.11 3.72 5.63
C VAL A 55 -2.29 4.13 4.17
N LEU A 56 -3.51 4.40 3.72
CA LEU A 56 -3.77 4.83 2.34
C LEU A 56 -3.07 6.17 2.01
N GLU A 57 -3.11 7.13 2.93
CA GLU A 57 -2.42 8.42 2.78
C GLU A 57 -0.90 8.23 2.66
N MET A 58 -0.31 7.41 3.54
CA MET A 58 1.13 7.11 3.49
C MET A 58 1.54 6.39 2.21
N LEU A 59 0.66 5.58 1.62
CA LEU A 59 0.87 4.94 0.32
C LEU A 59 0.61 5.88 -0.86
N GLY A 60 0.09 7.09 -0.61
CA GLY A 60 -0.27 8.06 -1.65
C GLY A 60 -1.47 7.63 -2.50
N VAL A 61 -2.34 6.78 -1.94
CA VAL A 61 -3.53 6.26 -2.63
C VAL A 61 -4.65 7.28 -2.50
N LYS A 62 -5.20 7.69 -3.64
CA LYS A 62 -6.43 8.48 -3.72
C LYS A 62 -7.54 7.58 -4.26
N CYS A 63 -8.69 7.69 -3.65
CA CYS A 63 -9.89 6.98 -4.07
C CYS A 63 -10.95 8.02 -4.41
N GLU A 64 -11.46 7.92 -5.62
CA GLU A 64 -12.58 8.71 -6.10
C GLU A 64 -13.74 7.74 -6.29
N VAL A 65 -14.88 8.07 -5.70
CA VAL A 65 -16.11 7.29 -5.79
C VAL A 65 -17.22 8.24 -6.17
N ASP A 66 -18.03 7.83 -7.15
CA ASP A 66 -19.21 8.58 -7.54
C ASP A 66 -20.29 8.44 -6.47
N ASP A 67 -20.95 9.55 -6.11
CA ASP A 67 -22.08 9.56 -5.18
C ASP A 67 -23.21 8.63 -5.64
N ILE A 68 -23.39 8.43 -6.96
CA ILE A 68 -24.38 7.51 -7.50
C ILE A 68 -24.03 6.06 -7.14
N ASP A 69 -22.75 5.70 -7.18
CA ASP A 69 -22.30 4.33 -6.92
C ASP A 69 -22.26 4.00 -5.42
N ILE A 70 -21.85 4.93 -4.56
CA ILE A 70 -21.87 4.71 -3.10
C ILE A 70 -23.31 4.48 -2.61
N ASN A 71 -24.29 5.17 -3.20
CA ASN A 71 -25.69 5.06 -2.83
C ASN A 71 -26.34 3.74 -3.27
N ARG A 72 -25.70 2.97 -4.15
CA ARG A 72 -26.16 1.62 -4.52
C ARG A 72 -25.82 0.56 -3.48
N ILE A 73 -24.90 0.84 -2.55
CA ILE A 73 -24.53 -0.10 -1.49
C ILE A 73 -25.69 -0.22 -0.48
N PRO A 74 -26.22 -1.43 -0.23
CA PRO A 74 -27.29 -1.62 0.74
C PRO A 74 -26.85 -1.18 2.15
N LYS A 75 -27.58 -0.22 2.75
CA LYS A 75 -27.29 0.28 4.11
C LYS A 75 -27.61 -0.73 5.22
N LYS A 76 -28.38 -1.77 4.91
CA LYS A 76 -28.84 -2.81 5.86
C LYS A 76 -28.96 -4.14 5.13
N GLY A 77 -28.76 -5.21 5.88
CA GLY A 77 -28.81 -6.57 5.37
C GLY A 77 -27.50 -6.99 4.70
N PRO A 78 -27.31 -8.30 4.48
CA PRO A 78 -26.13 -8.81 3.81
C PRO A 78 -26.14 -8.43 2.32
N PHE A 79 -24.96 -8.20 1.77
CA PHE A 79 -24.76 -8.00 0.33
C PHE A 79 -23.43 -8.62 -0.11
N ILE A 80 -23.25 -8.73 -1.42
CA ILE A 80 -22.01 -9.21 -2.03
C ILE A 80 -21.46 -8.10 -2.91
N LEU A 81 -20.20 -7.74 -2.71
CA LEU A 81 -19.49 -6.81 -3.57
C LEU A 81 -18.58 -7.59 -4.53
N ILE A 82 -18.68 -7.28 -5.81
CA ILE A 82 -17.86 -7.87 -6.87
C ILE A 82 -17.03 -6.76 -7.51
N SER A 83 -15.71 -6.90 -7.51
CA SER A 83 -14.80 -5.97 -8.18
C SER A 83 -13.73 -6.73 -8.95
N ASN A 84 -13.14 -6.10 -9.95
CA ASN A 84 -11.86 -6.57 -10.48
C ASN A 84 -10.74 -6.07 -9.55
N SER A 85 -10.01 -6.98 -8.93
CA SER A 85 -8.98 -6.64 -7.93
C SER A 85 -7.59 -6.96 -8.46
N PRO A 86 -6.94 -6.03 -9.20
CA PRO A 86 -5.57 -6.23 -9.66
C PRO A 86 -4.49 -6.00 -8.58
N LEU A 87 -4.77 -5.26 -7.50
CA LEU A 87 -3.76 -4.81 -6.51
C LEU A 87 -3.89 -5.44 -5.11
N GLY A 88 -4.92 -6.25 -4.85
CA GLY A 88 -5.11 -7.05 -3.65
C GLY A 88 -5.30 -6.23 -2.36
N GLY A 89 -4.30 -6.24 -1.49
CA GLY A 89 -4.42 -5.73 -0.11
C GLY A 89 -4.79 -4.24 0.01
N ILE A 90 -4.38 -3.40 -0.95
CA ILE A 90 -4.77 -1.98 -0.97
C ILE A 90 -6.26 -1.83 -1.29
N GLU A 91 -6.80 -2.64 -2.18
CA GLU A 91 -8.24 -2.62 -2.52
C GLU A 91 -9.07 -3.11 -1.34
N GLY A 92 -8.59 -4.11 -0.59
CA GLY A 92 -9.22 -4.51 0.68
C GLY A 92 -9.34 -3.35 1.68
N LEU A 93 -8.28 -2.53 1.82
CA LEU A 93 -8.31 -1.33 2.65
C LEU A 93 -9.28 -0.27 2.11
N LEU A 94 -9.35 -0.10 0.79
CA LEU A 94 -10.32 0.81 0.17
C LEU A 94 -11.75 0.35 0.42
N LEU A 95 -12.04 -0.94 0.30
CA LEU A 95 -13.38 -1.48 0.58
C LEU A 95 -13.78 -1.28 2.04
N LEU A 96 -12.86 -1.51 2.98
CA LEU A 96 -13.10 -1.24 4.41
C LEU A 96 -13.34 0.24 4.71
N LYS A 97 -12.89 1.16 3.85
CA LYS A 97 -13.16 2.59 3.98
C LYS A 97 -14.56 2.98 3.45
N LEU A 98 -15.09 2.22 2.49
CA LEU A 98 -16.35 2.55 1.79
C LEU A 98 -17.61 2.00 2.48
N ILE A 99 -17.46 1.02 3.37
CA ILE A 99 -18.55 0.33 4.09
C ILE A 99 -18.55 0.77 5.55
#